data_AF-A0A7L2MLI3-F1
#
_entry.id   AF-A0A7L2MLI3-F1
#
_cell.length_a   1.000
_cell.length_b   1.000
_cell.length_c   1.000
_cell.angle_alpha   90.00
_cell.angle_beta   90.00
_cell.angle_gamma   90.00
#
_symmetry.space_group_name_H-M   'P 1'
#
loop_
_entity.id
_entity.type
_entity.pdbx_description
1 polymer ?
#
loop_
_entity_poly.entity_id
_entity_poly.type
_entity_poly.pdbx_seq_one_letter_code
_entity_poly.pdbx_strand_id
1 'polypeptide(L)'
;PIGKKVYSPPKGRIIFHCYHGHPVMIWSLGILVYDMDCKFHPFNMDEDIILHHYLLPAMVFWCQHLVKLCLSICPLDRPSLEDLFNHSWL
;
A
#
# COMPACT_ATOMS: atom_id res chain seq x y z
N PRO A 1 15.29 -0.11 -17.89
CA PRO A 1 14.26 -0.99 -17.29
C PRO A 1 13.40 -0.20 -16.30
N ILE A 2 12.29 0.33 -16.80
CA ILE A 2 11.36 1.19 -16.05
C ILE A 2 10.70 0.32 -14.97
N GLY A 3 11.13 0.50 -13.73
CA GLY A 3 10.49 -0.11 -12.56
C GLY A 3 8.98 0.16 -12.64
N LYS A 4 8.19 -0.90 -12.51
CA LYS A 4 6.72 -0.90 -12.62
C LYS A 4 6.15 0.28 -11.82
N LYS A 5 5.69 1.33 -12.52
CA LYS A 5 5.02 2.52 -11.95
C LYS A 5 3.88 2.16 -10.99
N VAL A 6 3.31 0.98 -11.19
CA VAL A 6 2.20 0.40 -10.43
C VAL A 6 2.48 0.21 -8.92
N TYR A 7 3.75 0.13 -8.49
CA TYR A 7 4.10 -0.03 -7.06
C TYR A 7 4.40 1.27 -6.33
N SER A 8 4.34 2.42 -7.02
CA SER A 8 4.64 3.72 -6.43
C SER A 8 3.39 4.36 -5.82
N PRO A 9 3.48 5.01 -4.65
CA PRO A 9 2.37 5.78 -4.09
C PRO A 9 2.04 7.02 -4.96
N PRO A 10 0.86 7.66 -4.78
CA PRO A 10 0.45 8.81 -5.59
C PRO A 10 1.44 9.98 -5.45
N LYS A 11 1.99 10.42 -6.59
CA LYS A 11 3.07 11.44 -6.66
C LYS A 11 2.70 12.81 -6.08
N GLY A 12 1.41 13.17 -6.07
CA GLY A 12 0.93 14.53 -5.76
C GLY A 12 0.74 14.85 -4.28
N ARG A 13 0.89 13.89 -3.36
CA ARG A 13 0.62 14.10 -1.92
C ARG A 13 1.77 13.68 -0.99
N ILE A 14 2.95 13.42 -1.54
CA ILE A 14 4.20 13.32 -0.77
C ILE A 14 4.73 14.75 -0.57
N ILE A 15 3.94 15.62 0.06
CA ILE A 15 4.32 17.03 0.32
C ILE A 15 4.92 17.10 1.72
N PHE A 16 6.01 16.38 1.95
CA PHE A 16 6.86 16.66 3.09
C PHE A 16 8.27 16.25 2.72
N HIS A 17 9.13 17.24 2.58
CA HIS A 17 10.57 17.14 2.26
C HIS A 17 11.40 16.35 3.29
N CYS A 18 10.78 15.56 4.17
CA CYS A 18 11.44 14.84 5.28
C CYS A 18 11.15 13.33 5.38
N TYR A 19 10.36 12.73 4.48
CA TYR A 19 10.00 11.30 4.58
C TYR A 19 10.69 10.47 3.48
N HIS A 20 12.00 10.27 3.62
CA HIS A 20 12.76 9.39 2.74
C HIS A 20 12.56 7.92 3.12
N GLY A 21 12.02 7.12 2.18
CA GLY A 21 12.15 5.65 2.16
C GLY A 21 11.02 4.84 2.79
N HIS A 22 10.79 4.98 4.10
CA HIS A 22 9.92 4.05 4.85
C HIS A 22 8.45 4.02 4.37
N PRO A 23 7.74 5.15 4.24
CA PRO A 23 6.33 5.13 3.84
C PRO A 23 6.10 4.63 2.40
N VAL A 24 7.09 4.79 1.52
CA VAL A 24 7.04 4.27 0.14
C VAL A 24 7.20 2.75 0.15
N MET A 25 8.14 2.23 0.94
CA MET A 25 8.33 0.79 1.13
C MET A 25 7.08 0.12 1.72
N ILE A 26 6.45 0.72 2.73
CA ILE A 26 5.22 0.20 3.34
C ILE A 26 4.07 0.14 2.33
N TRP A 27 3.95 1.15 1.46
CA TRP A 27 2.98 1.11 0.35
C TRP A 27 3.23 -0.06 -0.60
N SER A 28 4.47 -0.22 -1.08
CA SER A 28 4.82 -1.34 -1.96
C SER A 28 4.60 -2.70 -1.27
N LEU A 29 4.83 -2.79 0.04
CA LEU A 29 4.54 -4.00 0.82
C LEU A 29 3.05 -4.28 0.92
N GLY A 30 2.20 -3.27 1.09
CA GLY A 30 0.74 -3.42 1.06
C GLY A 30 0.23 -3.98 -0.27
N ILE A 31 0.81 -3.52 -1.39
CA ILE A 31 0.51 -4.07 -2.71
C ILE A 31 0.94 -5.54 -2.81
N LEU A 32 2.10 -5.91 -2.28
CA LEU A 32 2.58 -7.29 -2.30
C LEU A 32 1.70 -8.22 -1.46
N VAL A 33 1.32 -7.80 -0.25
CA VAL A 33 0.40 -8.57 0.61
C VAL A 33 -0.93 -8.79 -0.10
N TYR A 34 -1.46 -7.76 -0.77
CA TYR A 34 -2.67 -7.88 -1.58
C TYR A 34 -2.49 -8.87 -2.73
N ASP A 35 -1.43 -8.73 -3.53
CA ASP A 35 -1.17 -9.56 -4.71
C ASP A 35 -0.96 -11.05 -4.33
N MET A 36 -0.32 -11.32 -3.19
CA MET A 36 -0.12 -12.67 -2.70
C MET A 36 -1.44 -13.39 -2.37
N ASP A 37 -2.41 -12.70 -1.80
CA ASP A 37 -3.69 -13.28 -1.37
C ASP A 37 -4.73 -13.28 -2.50
N CYS A 38 -4.82 -12.18 -3.24
CA CYS A 38 -5.82 -11.97 -4.30
C CYS A 38 -5.40 -12.53 -5.66
N LYS A 39 -4.09 -12.71 -5.92
CA LYS A 39 -3.51 -13.06 -7.24
C LYS A 39 -3.77 -12.02 -8.34
N PHE A 40 -4.15 -10.80 -7.97
CA PHE A 40 -4.29 -9.66 -8.88
C PHE A 40 -3.83 -8.37 -8.22
N HIS A 41 -3.47 -7.37 -9.04
CA HIS A 41 -3.00 -6.08 -8.57
C HIS A 41 -4.16 -5.21 -8.06
N PRO A 42 -4.04 -4.51 -6.91
CA PRO A 42 -5.15 -3.73 -6.35
C PRO A 42 -5.58 -2.55 -7.25
N PHE A 43 -4.63 -1.97 -7.99
CA PHE A 43 -4.82 -0.83 -8.90
C PHE A 43 -4.53 -1.22 -10.35
N ASN A 44 -5.47 -1.00 -11.28
CA ASN A 44 -5.24 -1.33 -12.68
C ASN A 44 -4.54 -0.17 -13.41
N MET A 45 -4.82 1.07 -13.01
CA MET A 45 -4.30 2.29 -13.63
C MET A 45 -3.75 3.28 -12.59
N ASP A 46 -2.92 4.23 -13.04
CA ASP A 46 -2.39 5.29 -12.16
C ASP A 46 -3.54 6.14 -11.55
N GLU A 47 -4.65 6.31 -12.28
CA GLU A 47 -5.86 7.00 -11.78
C GLU A 47 -6.50 6.27 -10.60
N ASP A 48 -6.47 4.94 -10.56
CA ASP A 48 -7.02 4.16 -9.44
C ASP A 48 -6.24 4.45 -8.16
N ILE A 49 -4.93 4.67 -8.26
CA ILE A 49 -4.07 5.06 -7.14
C ILE A 49 -4.44 6.48 -6.64
N ILE A 50 -4.69 7.41 -7.56
CA ILE A 50 -5.03 8.81 -7.26
C ILE A 50 -6.43 8.90 -6.62
N LEU A 51 -7.39 8.17 -7.17
CA LEU A 51 -8.76 8.10 -6.68
C LEU A 51 -8.90 7.15 -5.47
N HIS A 52 -7.84 6.44 -5.12
CA HIS A 52 -7.80 5.43 -4.07
C HIS A 52 -8.90 4.37 -4.23
N HIS A 53 -9.05 3.93 -5.48
CA HIS A 53 -10.07 3.01 -5.90
C HIS A 53 -9.46 1.62 -6.12
N TYR A 54 -9.76 0.70 -5.22
CA TYR A 54 -9.40 -0.72 -5.33
C TYR A 54 -10.43 -1.55 -4.55
N LEU A 55 -10.60 -2.80 -4.96
CA LEU A 55 -11.48 -3.72 -4.25
C LEU A 55 -10.70 -4.41 -3.14
N LEU A 56 -11.33 -4.71 -2.00
CA LEU A 56 -10.77 -5.59 -0.99
C LEU A 56 -11.69 -6.80 -0.86
N PRO A 57 -11.39 -7.90 -1.59
CA PRO A 57 -12.19 -9.12 -1.51
C PRO A 57 -12.30 -9.64 -0.07
N ALA A 58 -13.42 -10.28 0.25
CA ALA A 58 -13.61 -10.91 1.56
C ALA A 58 -12.58 -12.03 1.85
N MET A 59 -11.93 -12.57 0.81
CA MET A 59 -10.86 -13.56 0.94
C MET A 59 -9.64 -13.01 1.71
N VAL A 60 -9.43 -11.69 1.67
CA VAL A 60 -8.37 -10.96 2.39
C VAL A 60 -8.72 -10.73 3.85
N PHE A 61 -9.76 -11.35 4.41
CA PHE A 61 -10.31 -11.02 5.74
C PHE A 61 -9.24 -10.90 6.84
N TRP A 62 -8.25 -11.80 6.84
CA TRP A 62 -7.21 -11.87 7.86
C TRP A 62 -6.19 -10.72 7.78
N CYS A 63 -5.90 -10.20 6.58
CA CYS A 63 -4.95 -9.09 6.36
C CYS A 63 -5.60 -7.80 5.88
N GLN A 64 -6.92 -7.75 5.77
CA GLN A 64 -7.65 -6.62 5.20
C GLN A 64 -7.32 -5.31 5.92
N HIS A 65 -7.22 -5.36 7.25
CA HIS A 65 -6.86 -4.22 8.06
C HIS A 65 -5.42 -3.74 7.77
N LEU A 66 -4.46 -4.67 7.72
CA LEU A 66 -3.07 -4.35 7.41
C LEU A 66 -2.92 -3.75 6.02
N VAL A 67 -3.59 -4.32 5.02
CA VAL A 67 -3.55 -3.82 3.64
C VAL A 67 -4.12 -2.40 3.54
N LYS A 68 -5.25 -2.12 4.21
CA LYS A 68 -5.83 -0.77 4.24
C LYS A 68 -4.86 0.25 4.85
N LEU A 69 -4.21 -0.10 5.95
CA LEU A 69 -3.22 0.77 6.60
C LEU A 69 -2.02 1.03 5.67
N CYS A 70 -1.47 -0.02 5.06
CA CYS A 70 -0.31 0.10 4.16
C CYS A 70 -0.63 0.93 2.91
N LEU A 71 -1.84 0.76 2.36
CA LEU A 71 -2.30 1.48 1.17
C LEU A 71 -2.94 2.83 1.50
N SER A 72 -2.84 3.38 2.72
CA SER A 72 -3.42 4.70 3.00
C SER A 72 -2.82 5.78 2.10
N ILE A 73 -3.69 6.68 1.60
CA ILE A 73 -3.29 7.85 0.80
C ILE A 73 -2.35 8.74 1.63
N CYS A 74 -2.67 8.93 2.91
CA CYS A 74 -1.85 9.72 3.82
C CYS A 74 -0.65 8.88 4.27
N PRO A 75 0.60 9.32 4.02
CA PRO A 75 1.78 8.57 4.43
C PRO A 75 1.91 8.41 5.95
N LEU A 76 1.30 9.30 6.74
CA LEU A 76 1.35 9.27 8.20
C LEU A 76 0.43 8.22 8.82
N ASP A 77 -0.59 7.78 8.08
CA ASP A 77 -1.50 6.71 8.52
C ASP A 77 -0.89 5.32 8.26
N ARG A 78 0.23 5.26 7.51
CA ARG A 78 0.92 4.01 7.21
C ARG A 78 1.74 3.59 8.45
N PRO A 79 1.73 2.29 8.80
CA PRO A 79 2.46 1.79 9.95
C PRO A 79 3.98 1.92 9.74
N SER A 80 4.73 1.95 10.83
CA SER A 80 6.17 1.70 10.75
C SER A 80 6.44 0.22 10.38
N LEU A 81 7.70 -0.10 10.06
CA LEU A 81 8.05 -1.50 9.78
C LEU A 81 7.90 -2.37 11.04
N GLU A 82 8.20 -1.81 12.21
CA GLU A 82 8.03 -2.48 13.50
C GLU A 82 6.55 -2.73 13.80
N ASP A 83 5.68 -1.72 13.63
CA ASP A 83 4.23 -1.88 13.81
C ASP A 83 3.64 -2.92 12.84
N LEU A 84 4.18 -2.98 11.62
CA LEU A 84 3.79 -3.96 10.63
C LEU A 84 4.12 -5.38 11.10
N PHE A 85 5.36 -5.63 11.56
CA PHE A 85 5.75 -6.94 12.09
C PHE A 85 5.03 -7.33 13.39
N ASN A 86 4.53 -6.36 14.15
CA ASN A 86 3.74 -6.58 15.36
C ASN A 86 2.22 -6.68 15.09
N HIS A 87 1.76 -6.51 13.85
CA HIS A 87 0.34 -6.57 13.51
C HIS A 87 -0.16 -8.02 13.58
N SER A 88 -1.32 -8.27 14.21
CA SER A 88 -1.89 -9.61 14.49
C SER A 88 -2.08 -10.59 13.32
N TRP A 89 -1.80 -10.16 12.08
CA TRP A 89 -1.84 -11.03 10.90
C TRP A 89 -0.47 -11.67 10.61
N LEU A 90 0.62 -10.97 10.93
CA LEU A 90 1.98 -11.51 10.91
C LEU A 90 2.27 -12.21 12.24
#